data_AF-J9DQW9-F1
#
_entry.id   AF-J9DQW9-F1
#
_cell.length_a   1.000
_cell.length_b   1.000
_cell.length_c   1.000
_cell.angle_alpha   90.00
_cell.angle_beta   90.00
_cell.angle_gamma   90.00
#
_symmetry.space_group_name_H-M   'P 1'
#
loop_
_entity.id
_entity.type
_entity.pdbx_description
1 polymer ?
#
loop_
_entity_poly.entity_id
_entity_poly.type
_entity_poly.pdbx_seq_one_letter_code
_entity_poly.pdbx_strand_id
1 'polypeptide(L)' 'YISGSIHYFRIPPYYWADRLRRIRAAGLNAIQLYIPWNFHEVYNGRFVV' A
#
# COMPACT_ATOMS: atom_id res chain seq x y z
N TYR A 1 -1.19 -15.90 10.73
CA TYR A 1 -1.00 -15.30 9.38
C TYR A 1 0.44 -14.86 9.27
N ILE A 2 1.01 -14.87 8.07
CA ILE A 2 2.33 -14.31 7.79
C ILE A 2 2.10 -13.10 6.88
N SER A 3 2.45 -11.92 7.39
CA SER A 3 2.17 -10.65 6.76
C SER A 3 3.44 -9.87 6.45
N GLY A 4 3.36 -9.02 5.43
CA GLY A 4 4.42 -8.09 5.03
C GLY A 4 3.86 -6.70 4.87
N SER A 5 4.65 -5.69 5.23
CA SER A 5 4.24 -4.30 5.13
C SER A 5 4.46 -3.75 3.72
N ILE A 6 3.40 -3.23 3.11
CA ILE A 6 3.44 -2.47 1.86
C ILE A 6 2.89 -1.07 2.11
N HIS A 7 3.62 -0.05 1.67
CA HIS A 7 3.15 1.32 1.75
C HIS A 7 2.87 1.79 0.32
N TYR A 8 1.63 1.63 -0.15
CA TYR A 8 1.25 1.87 -1.56
C TYR A 8 1.63 3.29 -2.03
N PHE A 9 1.53 4.29 -1.15
CA PHE A 9 1.90 5.68 -1.40
C PHE A 9 3.40 5.91 -1.67
N ARG A 10 4.24 4.89 -1.46
CA ARG A 10 5.68 4.91 -1.79
C ARG A 10 6.00 4.12 -3.07
N ILE A 11 5.02 3.48 -3.69
CA ILE A 11 5.20 2.60 -4.85
C ILE A 11 4.34 3.16 -5.98
N PRO A 12 4.91 3.42 -7.17
CA PRO A 12 4.11 3.82 -8.32
C PRO A 12 2.99 2.81 -8.62
N PRO A 13 1.75 3.25 -8.94
CA PRO A 13 0.58 2.36 -9.05
C PRO A 13 0.76 1.19 -10.01
N TYR A 14 1.47 1.40 -11.12
CA TYR A 14 1.72 0.37 -12.12
C TYR A 14 2.58 -0.81 -11.60
N TYR A 15 3.31 -0.63 -10.50
CA TYR A 15 4.09 -1.70 -9.87
C TYR A 15 3.33 -2.48 -8.79
N TRP A 16 2.15 -2.04 -8.34
CA TRP A 16 1.46 -2.68 -7.21
C TRP A 16 1.20 -4.17 -7.45
N ALA A 17 0.73 -4.53 -8.65
CA ALA A 17 0.45 -5.91 -8.98
C ALA A 17 1.71 -6.80 -8.96
N ASP A 18 2.86 -6.29 -9.44
CA ASP A 18 4.14 -7.01 -9.34
C ASP A 18 4.55 -7.22 -7.87
N ARG A 19 4.44 -6.19 -7.02
CA ARG A 19 4.80 -6.30 -5.60
C ARG A 19 3.92 -7.30 -4.86
N LEU A 20 2.61 -7.28 -5.11
CA LEU A 20 1.67 -8.24 -4.49
C LEU A 20 1.96 -9.68 -4.95
N ARG A 21 2.30 -9.90 -6.22
CA ARG A 21 2.69 -11.23 -6.72
C ARG A 21 3.97 -11.73 -6.05
N ARG A 22 4.97 -10.87 -5.87
CA ARG A 22 6.23 -11.22 -5.17
C ARG A 22 5.98 -11.59 -3.70
N ILE A 23 5.12 -10.85 -3.01
CA ILE A 23 4.73 -11.16 -1.63
C ILE A 23 4.05 -12.53 -1.54
N ARG A 24 3.11 -12.80 -2.45
CA ARG A 24 2.45 -14.11 -2.50
C ARG A 24 3.44 -15.24 -2.80
N ALA A 25 4.36 -15.02 -3.74
CA ALA A 25 5.41 -15.99 -4.09
C ALA A 25 6.39 -16.25 -2.94
N ALA A 26 6.63 -15.25 -2.08
CA ALA A 26 7.41 -15.39 -0.85
C ALA A 26 6.67 -16.12 0.28
N GLY A 27 5.45 -16.61 0.06
CA GLY A 27 4.69 -17.42 1.02
C GLY A 27 3.83 -16.62 2.00
N LEU A 28 3.73 -15.30 1.83
CA LEU A 28 2.89 -14.46 2.68
C LEU A 28 1.41 -14.62 2.29
N ASN A 29 0.54 -14.60 3.30
CA ASN A 29 -0.91 -14.75 3.12
C ASN A 29 -1.72 -13.51 3.53
N ALA A 30 -1.05 -12.48 4.06
CA ALA A 30 -1.63 -11.19 4.39
C ALA A 30 -0.67 -10.06 4.03
N ILE A 31 -1.21 -8.84 3.94
CA ILE A 31 -0.42 -7.60 3.84
C ILE A 31 -0.84 -6.63 4.93
N GLN A 32 0.09 -5.80 5.37
CA GLN A 32 -0.15 -4.68 6.28
C GLN A 32 0.12 -3.38 5.52
N LEU A 33 -0.73 -2.39 5.71
CA LEU A 33 -0.68 -1.12 5.00
C LEU A 33 -0.86 0.03 5.99
N TYR A 34 -0.16 1.14 5.76
CA TYR A 34 -0.50 2.43 6.36
C TYR A 34 -1.31 3.27 5.38
N ILE A 35 -2.29 4.00 5.91
CA ILE A 35 -3.05 5.02 5.18
C ILE A 35 -2.58 6.38 5.70
N PRO A 36 -1.65 7.06 4.99
CA PRO A 36 -1.16 8.36 5.41
C PRO A 36 -2.23 9.42 5.20
N TRP A 37 -2.85 9.89 6.28
CA TRP A 37 -3.92 10.90 6.23
C TRP A 37 -3.51 12.15 5.44
N ASN A 38 -2.30 12.66 5.67
CA ASN A 38 -1.75 13.83 4.97
C ASN A 38 -1.57 13.64 3.44
N PHE A 39 -1.52 12.40 2.97
CA PHE A 39 -1.48 12.09 1.53
C PHE A 39 -2.87 12.17 0.91
N HIS A 40 -3.90 11.85 1.68
CA HIS A 40 -5.31 11.85 1.24
C HIS A 40 -6.01 13.18 1.52
N GLU A 41 -5.62 13.90 2.56
CA GLU A 41 -6.12 15.24 2.90
C GLU A 41 -4.95 16.22 2.93
N VAL A 42 -4.61 16.80 1.78
CA VAL A 42 -3.50 17.75 1.65
C VAL A 42 -3.85 19.09 2.30
N TYR A 43 -5.13 19.47 2.26
CA TYR A 43 -5.69 20.64 2.92
C TYR A 43 -6.97 20.23 3.65
N ASN A 44 -7.27 20.86 4.79
CA ASN A 44 -8.44 20.55 5.60
C ASN A 44 -9.73 20.55 4.73
N GLY A 45 -10.47 19.45 4.76
CA GLY A 45 -11.68 19.22 3.99
C GLY A 45 -11.48 18.87 2.51
N ARG A 46 -10.23 18.86 2.00
CA ARG A 46 -9.92 18.56 0.60
C ARG A 46 -9.26 17.19 0.45
N PHE A 47 -10.08 16.20 0.11
CA PHE A 47 -9.66 14.83 -0.11
C PHE A 47 -9.21 14.58 -1.56
N VAL A 48 -8.07 13.90 -1.71
CA VAL A 48 -7.61 13.31 -2.96
C VAL A 48 -7.78 11.79 -2.86
N VAL A 49 -8.41 11.21 -3.89
CA VAL A 49 -8.74 9.77 -3.98
C VAL A 49 -7.76 9.08 -4.91
#